data_AF-A0A7V9GDS6-F1
#
_entry.id   AF-A0A7V9GDS6-F1
#
_cell.length_a   1.000
_cell.length_b   1.000
_cell.length_c   1.000
_cell.angle_alpha   90.00
_cell.angle_beta   90.00
_cell.angle_gamma   90.00
#
_symmetry.space_group_name_H-M   'P 1'
#
loop_
_entity.id
_entity.type
_entity.pdbx_description
1 polymer ?
#
loop_
_entity_poly.entity_id
_entity_poly.type
_entity_poly.pdbx_seq_one_letter_code
_entity_poly.pdbx_strand_id
1 'polypeptide(L)'
;MKLKVLIGCSVFVFLTINVFSQTVEQLPTPTRNRIINTNPTPVPTSAQKVVVITDKLPSPTPTPTPKPSSAPLQNPAVVGNPNNPVTISTPQPTFYKPLSFGEIKRKIAEAKRQMTARPISTAITDSFLITDVVRIAFYNYKTAKIDYVVMTKDAFLARDAEISLTTTNGNFVKVRIIRPNGVNTPVMVIDAENRAHLPLLVQYPVVRDDVYMETAYYISTHPGIVTPEVVNAGRIYIRNTIDLARENLRKKGYNISPQVTDMAERLAIVEHVDHLRFRTEYQPNVYNDIFALYALNEGQTYRYSVSSAGAGGMVQMIPSTYRLIRARYYNIGLMPDFVEGMRNHVNAAQAMLLYMQMTWDDLITNDTVSAAIENGIATPAELMSAGYNSNPARLSGYIKRGGAGWRNLIPRETRIYLQINASMDKFVPVSPRTK
;
A
#
# COMPACT_ATOMS: atom_id res chain seq x y z
N MET A 1 35.92 -12.95 49.67
CA MET A 1 35.90 -11.68 48.91
C MET A 1 35.82 -12.00 47.42
N LYS A 2 35.06 -11.21 46.64
CA LYS A 2 34.70 -11.32 45.20
C LYS A 2 33.42 -12.15 44.96
N LEU A 3 32.23 -11.56 45.02
CA LEU A 3 31.55 -10.53 44.19
C LEU A 3 30.92 -11.12 42.91
N LYS A 4 29.58 -11.10 42.96
CA LYS A 4 28.51 -11.49 42.03
C LYS A 4 28.70 -11.01 40.59
N VAL A 5 28.21 -11.77 39.61
CA VAL A 5 27.38 -11.25 38.50
C VAL A 5 26.30 -12.27 38.14
N LEU A 6 25.05 -11.89 38.40
CA LEU A 6 23.83 -12.56 37.97
C LEU A 6 23.46 -11.97 36.60
N ILE A 7 23.37 -12.78 35.53
CA ILE A 7 22.87 -12.31 34.24
C ILE A 7 21.43 -12.78 34.11
N GLY A 8 20.51 -11.82 34.16
CA GLY A 8 19.08 -12.03 33.96
C GLY A 8 18.76 -12.32 32.49
N CYS A 9 18.05 -13.41 32.25
CA CYS A 9 17.33 -13.66 31.01
C CYS A 9 16.03 -12.83 31.00
N SER A 10 15.99 -11.75 30.25
CA SER A 10 14.74 -11.07 29.92
C SER A 10 14.22 -11.57 28.58
N VAL A 11 13.22 -12.45 28.63
CA VAL A 11 12.42 -12.89 27.48
C VAL A 11 11.35 -11.83 27.22
N PHE A 12 11.41 -11.11 26.11
CA PHE A 12 10.32 -10.26 25.65
C PHE A 12 9.37 -11.07 24.75
N VAL A 13 8.23 -11.46 25.31
CA VAL A 13 7.07 -11.97 24.57
C VAL A 13 6.23 -10.77 24.15
N PHE A 14 6.16 -10.46 22.85
CA PHE A 14 5.15 -9.54 22.31
C PHE A 14 3.91 -10.34 21.89
N LEU A 15 2.88 -10.28 22.74
CA LEU A 15 1.50 -10.59 22.39
C LEU A 15 0.91 -9.35 21.70
N THR A 16 0.53 -9.48 20.42
CA THR A 16 -0.15 -8.41 19.68
C THR A 16 -1.62 -8.38 20.07
N ILE A 17 -1.96 -7.47 20.99
CA ILE A 17 -3.32 -6.98 21.17
C ILE A 17 -3.31 -5.55 20.64
N ASN A 18 -4.03 -5.30 19.54
CA ASN A 18 -4.33 -3.95 19.12
C ASN A 18 -5.36 -3.39 20.11
N VAL A 19 -5.05 -2.26 20.77
CA VAL A 19 -5.95 -1.15 21.15
C VAL A 19 -5.23 -0.17 22.10
N PHE A 20 -5.35 1.12 21.77
CA PHE A 20 -5.10 2.39 22.49
C PHE A 20 -3.70 2.86 22.97
N SER A 21 -3.44 4.11 22.54
CA SER A 21 -2.55 5.18 23.01
C SER A 21 -1.72 4.95 24.26
N GLN A 22 -0.41 5.22 24.12
CA GLN A 22 0.41 5.71 25.23
C GLN A 22 1.15 6.98 24.79
N THR A 23 0.86 8.02 25.57
CA THR A 23 1.44 9.36 25.56
C THR A 23 2.95 9.28 25.78
N VAL A 24 3.74 9.81 24.85
CA VAL A 24 5.15 10.12 25.09
C VAL A 24 5.21 11.58 25.52
N GLU A 25 5.50 11.79 26.80
CA GLU A 25 5.76 13.11 27.38
C GLU A 25 7.02 13.70 26.73
N GLN A 26 6.86 14.74 25.91
CA GLN A 26 7.98 15.50 25.35
C GLN A 26 8.36 16.65 26.30
N LEU A 27 9.62 16.67 26.72
CA LEU A 27 10.23 17.81 27.42
C LEU A 27 10.11 19.10 26.56
N PRO A 28 9.82 20.26 27.17
CA PRO A 28 9.66 21.50 26.43
C PRO A 28 10.98 21.94 25.78
N THR A 29 10.93 22.20 24.47
CA THR A 29 12.02 22.81 23.70
C THR A 29 12.04 24.32 23.97
N PRO A 30 13.21 24.93 24.25
CA PRO A 30 13.30 26.35 24.60
C PRO A 30 12.93 27.27 23.44
N THR A 31 12.02 28.20 23.73
CA THR A 31 11.51 29.23 22.81
C THR A 31 12.62 30.23 22.47
N ARG A 32 13.02 30.32 21.19
CA ARG A 32 13.92 31.37 20.69
C ARG A 32 13.10 32.52 20.11
N ASN A 33 13.41 33.74 20.53
CA ASN A 33 12.74 34.97 20.07
C ASN A 33 12.85 35.15 18.54
N ARG A 34 11.72 35.41 17.91
CA ARG A 34 11.55 35.67 16.48
C ARG A 34 11.89 37.13 16.18
N ILE A 35 13.04 37.37 15.53
CA ILE A 35 13.35 38.64 14.89
C ILE A 35 12.64 38.65 13.54
N ILE A 36 11.72 39.59 13.34
CA ILE A 36 11.02 39.82 12.07
C ILE A 36 11.94 40.66 11.19
N ASN A 37 12.50 40.04 10.15
CA ASN A 37 13.19 40.77 9.09
C ASN A 37 12.30 40.75 7.84
N THR A 38 11.80 41.93 7.45
CA THR A 38 11.00 42.15 6.24
C THR A 38 11.92 42.36 5.05
N ASN A 39 12.05 41.35 4.18
CA ASN A 39 12.49 41.55 2.80
C ASN A 39 11.82 40.52 1.87
N PRO A 40 11.52 40.91 0.60
CA PRO A 40 10.60 40.18 -0.26
C PRO A 40 11.22 38.89 -0.84
N THR A 41 10.46 37.80 -0.75
CA THR A 41 10.83 36.46 -1.24
C THR A 41 10.73 36.37 -2.76
N PRO A 42 11.75 35.84 -3.47
CA PRO A 42 11.67 35.53 -4.89
C PRO A 42 10.86 34.24 -5.14
N VAL A 43 10.09 34.26 -6.23
CA VAL A 43 9.23 33.16 -6.70
C VAL A 43 10.07 31.95 -7.12
N PRO A 44 9.84 30.73 -6.58
CA PRO A 44 10.44 29.52 -7.11
C PRO A 44 9.57 28.90 -8.20
N THR A 45 10.02 29.03 -9.44
CA THR A 45 9.54 28.27 -10.60
C THR A 45 10.13 26.85 -10.55
N SER A 46 9.35 25.86 -10.12
CA SER A 46 9.68 24.45 -10.31
C SER A 46 8.45 23.71 -10.81
N ALA A 47 8.43 23.47 -12.13
CA ALA A 47 7.42 22.66 -12.79
C ALA A 47 7.59 21.19 -12.35
N GLN A 48 6.67 20.70 -11.52
CA GLN A 48 6.51 19.28 -11.26
C GLN A 48 6.11 18.59 -12.57
N LYS A 49 7.01 17.79 -13.17
CA LYS A 49 6.67 16.93 -14.30
C LYS A 49 5.69 15.86 -13.83
N VAL A 50 4.42 16.04 -14.18
CA VAL A 50 3.36 15.03 -14.05
C VAL A 50 3.73 13.84 -14.95
N VAL A 51 3.73 12.63 -14.38
CA VAL A 51 3.79 11.39 -15.16
C VAL A 51 2.44 11.24 -15.85
N VAL A 52 2.35 11.63 -17.12
CA VAL A 52 1.15 11.46 -17.93
C VAL A 52 1.14 10.04 -18.48
N ILE A 53 0.26 9.20 -17.95
CA ILE A 53 -0.12 7.92 -18.60
C ILE A 53 -1.03 8.31 -19.76
N THR A 54 -0.57 8.14 -21.00
CA THR A 54 -1.39 8.33 -22.20
C THR A 54 -2.20 7.08 -22.50
N ASP A 55 -3.44 7.25 -22.96
CA ASP A 55 -4.44 6.20 -23.32
C ASP A 55 -4.02 5.26 -24.48
N LYS A 56 -2.74 5.20 -24.84
CA LYS A 56 -2.24 4.28 -25.87
C LYS A 56 -1.67 3.04 -25.21
N LEU A 57 -2.53 2.23 -24.61
CA LEU A 57 -2.17 0.85 -24.25
C LEU A 57 -1.90 0.06 -25.55
N PRO A 58 -0.81 -0.70 -25.65
CA PRO A 58 -0.69 -1.74 -26.66
C PRO A 58 -1.78 -2.80 -26.43
N SER A 59 -2.39 -3.31 -27.51
CA SER A 59 -3.35 -4.41 -27.44
C SER A 59 -2.75 -5.60 -26.69
N PRO A 60 -3.50 -6.25 -25.79
CA PRO A 60 -3.00 -7.41 -25.07
C PRO A 60 -2.58 -8.51 -26.06
N THR A 61 -1.35 -8.97 -25.91
CA THR A 61 -0.90 -10.21 -26.56
C THR A 61 -1.82 -11.34 -26.11
N PRO A 62 -2.38 -12.15 -27.03
CA PRO A 62 -3.27 -13.24 -26.65
C PRO A 62 -2.50 -14.24 -25.78
N THR A 63 -2.97 -14.42 -24.55
CA THR A 63 -2.57 -15.53 -23.69
C THR A 63 -2.89 -16.83 -24.42
N PRO A 64 -1.94 -17.79 -24.55
CA PRO A 64 -2.22 -19.07 -25.17
C PRO A 64 -3.32 -19.80 -24.39
N THR A 65 -4.41 -20.11 -25.09
CA THR A 65 -5.50 -20.95 -24.59
C THR A 65 -4.93 -22.34 -24.24
N PRO A 66 -5.01 -22.81 -22.99
CA PRO A 66 -4.61 -24.17 -22.68
C PRO A 66 -5.52 -25.15 -23.41
N LYS A 67 -4.91 -26.02 -24.21
CA LYS A 67 -5.54 -27.15 -24.89
C LYS A 67 -6.17 -28.06 -23.82
N PRO A 68 -7.42 -28.53 -23.99
CA PRO A 68 -8.07 -29.38 -22.99
C PRO A 68 -7.31 -30.70 -22.87
N SER A 69 -6.63 -30.88 -21.75
CA SER A 69 -6.09 -32.16 -21.32
C SER A 69 -7.21 -32.94 -20.64
N SER A 70 -7.22 -34.24 -20.91
CA SER A 70 -8.25 -35.24 -20.60
C SER A 70 -8.80 -35.23 -19.17
N ALA A 71 -10.10 -35.59 -19.10
CA ALA A 71 -10.99 -35.85 -17.96
C ALA A 71 -10.35 -36.11 -16.58
N PRO A 72 -10.87 -35.49 -15.50
CA PRO A 72 -10.55 -35.89 -14.13
C PRO A 72 -11.31 -37.17 -13.74
N LEU A 73 -10.57 -38.12 -13.16
CA LEU A 73 -11.12 -39.26 -12.41
C LEU A 73 -11.96 -38.74 -11.23
N GLN A 74 -13.18 -39.26 -11.12
CA GLN A 74 -14.07 -39.05 -9.97
C GLN A 74 -13.47 -39.71 -8.72
N ASN A 75 -13.23 -38.92 -7.67
CA ASN A 75 -13.06 -39.46 -6.32
C ASN A 75 -14.43 -39.64 -5.65
N PRO A 76 -14.62 -40.70 -4.84
CA PRO A 76 -15.93 -41.10 -4.31
C PRO A 76 -16.49 -40.11 -3.28
N ALA A 77 -17.83 -40.03 -3.27
CA ALA A 77 -18.62 -39.19 -2.40
C ALA A 77 -18.35 -39.45 -0.90
N VAL A 78 -18.02 -38.38 -0.18
CA VAL A 78 -18.01 -38.35 1.29
C VAL A 78 -19.46 -38.27 1.77
N VAL A 79 -19.90 -39.30 2.49
CA VAL A 79 -21.20 -39.37 3.17
C VAL A 79 -21.25 -38.28 4.25
N GLY A 80 -22.25 -37.39 4.14
CA GLY A 80 -22.40 -36.21 4.99
C GLY A 80 -22.81 -36.51 6.42
N ASN A 81 -22.18 -35.81 7.36
CA ASN A 81 -22.50 -35.78 8.78
C ASN A 81 -23.56 -34.68 9.04
N PRO A 82 -24.67 -34.89 9.78
CA PRO A 82 -25.84 -33.99 9.75
C PRO A 82 -25.78 -32.72 10.61
N ASN A 83 -24.63 -32.36 11.20
CA ASN A 83 -24.56 -31.32 12.25
C ASN A 83 -23.78 -30.05 11.86
N ASN A 84 -23.98 -29.51 10.66
CA ASN A 84 -23.50 -28.16 10.35
C ASN A 84 -24.66 -27.15 10.43
N PRO A 85 -24.52 -26.07 11.23
CA PRO A 85 -25.53 -25.02 11.29
C PRO A 85 -25.68 -24.35 9.91
N VAL A 86 -26.93 -24.15 9.50
CA VAL A 86 -27.31 -23.47 8.25
C VAL A 86 -26.78 -22.04 8.29
N THR A 87 -25.68 -21.78 7.58
CA THR A 87 -25.22 -20.43 7.32
C THR A 87 -26.22 -19.77 6.37
N ILE A 88 -27.03 -18.84 6.89
CA ILE A 88 -27.93 -18.03 6.07
C ILE A 88 -27.05 -17.21 5.13
N SER A 89 -26.94 -17.66 3.88
CA SER A 89 -26.19 -16.94 2.84
C SER A 89 -26.95 -15.67 2.48
N THR A 90 -26.47 -14.51 2.93
CA THR A 90 -26.96 -13.23 2.43
C THR A 90 -26.78 -13.20 0.90
N PRO A 91 -27.81 -12.85 0.12
CA PRO A 91 -27.73 -12.83 -1.33
C PRO A 91 -26.63 -11.87 -1.78
N GLN A 92 -25.71 -12.36 -2.62
CA GLN A 92 -24.64 -11.53 -3.17
C GLN A 92 -25.24 -10.45 -4.07
N PRO A 93 -24.76 -9.20 -3.97
CA PRO A 93 -25.27 -8.11 -4.79
C PRO A 93 -24.96 -8.37 -6.26
N THR A 94 -25.86 -7.94 -7.14
CA THR A 94 -25.63 -8.01 -8.58
C THR A 94 -24.83 -6.79 -9.05
N PHE A 95 -23.88 -7.00 -9.96
CA PHE A 95 -22.99 -5.96 -10.45
C PHE A 95 -23.40 -5.51 -11.87
N TYR A 96 -23.29 -4.21 -12.13
CA TYR A 96 -23.41 -3.68 -13.48
C TYR A 96 -22.16 -3.99 -14.32
N LYS A 97 -22.27 -3.78 -15.63
CA LYS A 97 -21.10 -3.83 -16.53
C LYS A 97 -20.03 -2.86 -16.02
N PRO A 98 -18.77 -3.30 -15.85
CA PRO A 98 -17.69 -2.43 -15.40
C PRO A 98 -17.42 -1.33 -16.43
N LEU A 99 -17.07 -0.14 -15.95
CA LEU A 99 -16.58 0.96 -16.77
C LEU A 99 -15.13 0.67 -17.22
N SER A 100 -14.69 1.24 -18.34
CA SER A 100 -13.27 1.19 -18.72
C SER A 100 -12.41 2.02 -17.77
N PHE A 101 -11.09 1.79 -17.75
CA PHE A 101 -10.18 2.55 -16.89
C PHE A 101 -10.26 4.06 -17.14
N GLY A 102 -10.29 4.49 -18.41
CA GLY A 102 -10.43 5.91 -18.78
C GLY A 102 -11.76 6.51 -18.29
N GLU A 103 -12.84 5.75 -18.34
CA GLU A 103 -14.15 6.17 -17.81
C GLU A 103 -14.14 6.29 -16.28
N ILE A 104 -13.53 5.33 -15.59
CA ILE A 104 -13.34 5.36 -14.12
C ILE A 104 -12.54 6.60 -13.73
N LYS A 105 -11.39 6.86 -14.36
CA LYS A 105 -10.55 8.04 -14.09
C LYS A 105 -11.31 9.34 -14.33
N ARG A 106 -12.07 9.43 -15.43
CA ARG A 106 -12.91 10.60 -15.73
C ARG A 106 -13.97 10.82 -14.65
N LYS A 107 -14.63 9.76 -14.19
CA LYS A 107 -15.65 9.83 -13.14
C LYS A 107 -15.06 10.18 -11.78
N ILE A 108 -13.88 9.67 -11.43
CA ILE A 108 -13.15 10.08 -10.22
C ILE A 108 -12.79 11.57 -10.28
N ALA A 109 -12.27 12.06 -11.43
CA ALA A 109 -11.93 13.47 -11.60
C ALA A 109 -13.17 14.38 -11.56
N GLU A 110 -14.30 13.92 -12.07
CA GLU A 110 -15.60 14.59 -11.96
C GLU A 110 -16.07 14.64 -10.49
N ALA A 111 -16.04 13.50 -9.79
CA ALA A 111 -16.40 13.39 -8.36
C ALA A 111 -15.55 14.33 -7.50
N LYS A 112 -14.23 14.32 -7.69
CA LYS A 112 -13.30 15.18 -6.96
C LYS A 112 -13.62 16.66 -7.17
N ARG A 113 -13.84 17.09 -8.41
CA ARG A 113 -14.23 18.47 -8.72
C ARG A 113 -15.53 18.86 -8.02
N GLN A 114 -16.55 18.01 -8.06
CA GLN A 114 -17.83 18.29 -7.43
C GLN A 114 -17.75 18.32 -5.89
N MET A 115 -16.97 17.43 -5.27
CA MET A 115 -16.77 17.40 -3.82
C MET A 115 -15.99 18.62 -3.31
N THR A 116 -14.96 19.05 -4.04
CA THR A 116 -14.20 20.26 -3.67
C THR A 116 -15.02 21.54 -3.87
N ALA A 117 -15.87 21.59 -4.90
CA ALA A 117 -16.69 22.77 -5.19
C ALA A 117 -17.93 22.91 -4.29
N ARG A 118 -18.38 21.81 -3.68
CA ARG A 118 -19.57 21.76 -2.82
C ARG A 118 -19.19 21.27 -1.43
N PRO A 119 -18.83 22.19 -0.52
CA PRO A 119 -18.65 21.85 0.90
C PRO A 119 -19.86 21.09 1.42
N ILE A 120 -19.64 20.16 2.36
CA ILE A 120 -20.74 19.42 2.99
C ILE A 120 -21.69 20.45 3.60
N SER A 121 -22.96 20.44 3.17
CA SER A 121 -23.97 21.34 3.72
C SER A 121 -24.18 20.98 5.18
N THR A 122 -23.66 21.81 6.09
CA THR A 122 -23.76 21.63 7.54
C THR A 122 -25.18 21.86 8.06
N ALA A 123 -26.07 22.43 7.23
CA ALA A 123 -27.42 22.82 7.63
C ALA A 123 -28.45 21.66 7.74
N ILE A 124 -28.05 20.41 7.45
CA ILE A 124 -28.95 19.24 7.54
C ILE A 124 -28.65 18.37 8.77
N THR A 125 -27.56 18.64 9.49
CA THR A 125 -27.16 17.84 10.66
C THR A 125 -26.64 18.75 11.77
N ASP A 126 -27.54 19.21 12.65
CA ASP A 126 -27.32 20.16 13.75
C ASP A 126 -26.32 19.72 14.85
N SER A 127 -25.42 18.76 14.61
CA SER A 127 -24.56 18.23 15.69
C SER A 127 -23.18 17.69 15.30
N PHE A 128 -22.76 17.74 14.04
CA PHE A 128 -21.44 17.19 13.66
C PHE A 128 -20.44 18.28 13.29
N LEU A 129 -19.23 18.19 13.85
CA LEU A 129 -18.10 18.94 13.34
C LEU A 129 -17.77 18.41 11.93
N ILE A 130 -17.31 19.28 11.03
CA ILE A 130 -16.89 18.89 9.67
C ILE A 130 -15.81 17.79 9.71
N THR A 131 -15.09 17.67 10.83
CA THR A 131 -14.06 16.67 11.11
C THR A 131 -14.58 15.26 11.39
N ASP A 132 -15.89 15.11 11.61
CA ASP A 132 -16.51 13.88 12.13
C ASP A 132 -17.30 13.11 11.06
N VAL A 133 -17.39 13.65 9.85
CA VAL A 133 -18.15 13.09 8.75
C VAL A 133 -17.27 12.66 7.58
N VAL A 134 -17.68 11.58 6.92
CA VAL A 134 -17.10 11.07 5.67
C VAL A 134 -18.14 11.19 4.59
N ARG A 135 -17.72 11.68 3.41
CA ARG A 135 -18.57 11.71 2.21
C ARG A 135 -18.03 10.75 1.18
N ILE A 136 -18.89 9.90 0.64
CA ILE A 136 -18.55 8.92 -0.37
C ILE A 136 -19.26 9.31 -1.66
N ALA A 137 -18.49 9.58 -2.71
CA ALA A 137 -19.02 9.72 -4.07
C ALA A 137 -19.10 8.33 -4.71
N PHE A 138 -20.18 8.08 -5.43
CA PHE A 138 -20.34 6.86 -6.21
C PHE A 138 -21.05 7.15 -7.53
N TYR A 139 -20.77 6.34 -8.54
CA TYR A 139 -21.47 6.37 -9.82
C TYR A 139 -22.75 5.52 -9.72
N ASN A 140 -23.89 6.19 -9.80
CA ASN A 140 -25.20 5.56 -9.86
C ASN A 140 -25.48 5.10 -11.30
N TYR A 141 -25.42 3.79 -11.52
CA TYR A 141 -25.62 3.19 -12.83
C TYR A 141 -27.05 3.37 -13.40
N LYS A 142 -28.07 3.54 -12.56
CA LYS A 142 -29.45 3.75 -13.06
C LYS A 142 -29.60 5.12 -13.70
N THR A 143 -29.03 6.13 -13.06
CA THR A 143 -29.18 7.53 -13.48
C THR A 143 -28.01 8.02 -14.33
N ALA A 144 -26.95 7.21 -14.46
CA ALA A 144 -25.68 7.56 -15.10
C ALA A 144 -25.03 8.84 -14.53
N LYS A 145 -25.28 9.13 -13.24
CA LYS A 145 -24.81 10.34 -12.55
C LYS A 145 -23.99 9.99 -11.32
N ILE A 146 -23.17 10.94 -10.88
CA ILE A 146 -22.49 10.85 -9.58
C ILE A 146 -23.48 11.27 -8.50
N ASP A 147 -23.56 10.46 -7.45
CA ASP A 147 -24.35 10.74 -6.25
C ASP A 147 -23.46 10.57 -5.02
N TYR A 148 -23.97 11.00 -3.87
CA TYR A 148 -23.20 11.09 -2.64
C TYR A 148 -24.00 10.55 -1.47
N VAL A 149 -23.28 9.90 -0.56
CA VAL A 149 -23.74 9.63 0.81
C VAL A 149 -22.80 10.29 1.80
N VAL A 150 -23.35 10.70 2.95
CA VAL A 150 -22.60 11.24 4.08
C VAL A 150 -22.91 10.38 5.29
N MET A 151 -21.89 10.04 6.07
CA MET A 151 -22.02 9.28 7.31
C MET A 151 -20.98 9.77 8.32
N THR A 152 -21.13 9.40 9.59
CA THR A 152 -20.11 9.67 10.61
C THR A 152 -18.88 8.80 10.37
N LYS A 153 -17.71 9.26 10.83
CA LYS A 153 -16.47 8.48 10.79
C LYS A 153 -16.58 7.20 11.59
N ASP A 154 -17.25 7.23 12.73
CA ASP A 154 -17.48 6.04 13.55
C ASP A 154 -18.26 4.98 12.78
N ALA A 155 -19.30 5.38 12.05
CA ALA A 155 -20.05 4.46 11.19
C ALA A 155 -19.19 3.95 10.02
N PHE A 156 -18.40 4.83 9.40
CA PHE A 156 -17.49 4.45 8.31
C PHE A 156 -16.38 3.48 8.74
N LEU A 157 -15.96 3.54 10.00
CA LEU A 157 -14.92 2.68 10.57
C LEU A 157 -15.48 1.51 11.39
N ALA A 158 -16.81 1.35 11.43
CA ALA A 158 -17.44 0.22 12.08
C ALA A 158 -17.21 -1.07 11.27
N ARG A 159 -16.71 -2.10 11.94
CA ARG A 159 -16.41 -3.40 11.32
C ARG A 159 -17.69 -4.08 10.85
N ASP A 160 -17.68 -4.57 9.61
CA ASP A 160 -18.78 -5.32 8.97
C ASP A 160 -20.15 -4.60 9.02
N ALA A 161 -20.14 -3.27 9.12
CA ALA A 161 -21.36 -2.49 9.24
C ALA A 161 -22.11 -2.39 7.91
N GLU A 162 -23.44 -2.48 7.98
CA GLU A 162 -24.36 -2.14 6.90
C GLU A 162 -25.24 -0.98 7.33
N ILE A 163 -25.11 0.16 6.64
CA ILE A 163 -25.74 1.41 7.04
C ILE A 163 -26.69 1.84 5.92
N SER A 164 -27.97 1.96 6.24
CA SER A 164 -28.97 2.51 5.32
C SER A 164 -28.91 4.04 5.36
N LEU A 165 -28.75 4.67 4.21
CA LEU A 165 -28.62 6.12 4.06
C LEU A 165 -29.48 6.63 2.90
N THR A 166 -29.85 7.91 3.00
CA THR A 166 -30.43 8.65 1.88
C THR A 166 -29.31 9.40 1.16
N THR A 167 -29.27 9.30 -0.16
CA THR A 167 -28.29 10.00 -0.99
C THR A 167 -28.66 11.48 -1.12
N THR A 168 -27.72 12.30 -1.59
CA THR A 168 -27.99 13.73 -1.85
C THR A 168 -29.08 13.98 -2.89
N ASN A 169 -29.37 13.02 -3.76
CA ASN A 169 -30.47 13.10 -4.72
C ASN A 169 -31.76 12.41 -4.23
N GLY A 170 -31.84 12.04 -2.95
CA GLY A 170 -33.05 11.46 -2.33
C GLY A 170 -33.24 9.95 -2.53
N ASN A 171 -32.26 9.24 -3.08
CA ASN A 171 -32.35 7.78 -3.24
C ASN A 171 -32.00 7.06 -1.94
N PHE A 172 -32.63 5.93 -1.64
CA PHE A 172 -32.20 5.07 -0.53
C PHE A 172 -31.13 4.09 -1.00
N VAL A 173 -30.03 4.01 -0.26
CA VAL A 173 -28.94 3.07 -0.48
C VAL A 173 -28.48 2.45 0.83
N LYS A 174 -27.88 1.27 0.74
CA LYS A 174 -27.15 0.62 1.83
C LYS A 174 -25.66 0.70 1.55
N VAL A 175 -24.89 1.20 2.50
CA VAL A 175 -23.43 1.18 2.45
C VAL A 175 -22.92 0.05 3.34
N ARG A 176 -22.20 -0.91 2.74
CA ARG A 176 -21.53 -1.99 3.46
C ARG A 176 -20.05 -1.66 3.60
N ILE A 177 -19.54 -1.61 4.83
CA ILE A 177 -18.12 -1.46 5.13
C ILE A 177 -17.47 -2.85 5.02
N ILE A 178 -16.53 -3.03 4.08
CA ILE A 178 -15.89 -4.34 3.86
C ILE A 178 -14.79 -4.58 4.90
N ARG A 179 -13.96 -3.57 5.17
CA ARG A 179 -12.91 -3.62 6.19
C ARG A 179 -12.52 -2.21 6.60
N PRO A 180 -12.60 -1.82 7.87
CA PRO A 180 -12.20 -0.48 8.30
C PRO A 180 -10.69 -0.30 8.17
N ASN A 181 -10.25 0.77 7.50
CA ASN A 181 -8.84 1.10 7.27
C ASN A 181 -8.61 2.61 7.00
N GLY A 182 -9.26 3.48 7.78
CA GLY A 182 -9.13 4.93 7.65
C GLY A 182 -9.49 5.42 6.25
N VAL A 183 -8.61 6.22 5.63
CA VAL A 183 -8.79 6.76 4.26
C VAL A 183 -8.94 5.68 3.18
N ASN A 184 -8.41 4.48 3.42
CA ASN A 184 -8.42 3.35 2.48
C ASN A 184 -9.48 2.30 2.84
N THR A 185 -10.54 2.69 3.56
CA THR A 185 -11.65 1.80 3.91
C THR A 185 -12.46 1.46 2.66
N PRO A 186 -12.42 0.20 2.17
CA PRO A 186 -13.28 -0.25 1.08
C PRO A 186 -14.74 -0.38 1.48
N VAL A 187 -15.62 0.06 0.58
CA VAL A 187 -17.06 0.04 0.77
C VAL A 187 -17.79 -0.52 -0.45
N MET A 188 -19.02 -0.97 -0.24
CA MET A 188 -19.99 -1.19 -1.31
C MET A 188 -21.18 -0.26 -1.10
N VAL A 189 -21.72 0.29 -2.19
CA VAL A 189 -22.97 1.06 -2.18
C VAL A 189 -23.99 0.24 -2.95
N ILE A 190 -25.11 -0.11 -2.31
CA ILE A 190 -26.11 -1.04 -2.83
C ILE A 190 -27.47 -0.33 -2.84
N ASP A 191 -28.22 -0.44 -3.94
CA ASP A 191 -29.57 0.12 -4.03
C ASP A 191 -30.63 -0.76 -3.36
N ALA A 192 -31.89 -0.31 -3.35
CA ALA A 192 -33.02 -1.05 -2.79
C ALA A 192 -33.28 -2.40 -3.50
N GLU A 193 -32.85 -2.54 -4.76
CA GLU A 193 -32.96 -3.73 -5.58
C GLU A 193 -31.72 -4.65 -5.48
N ASN A 194 -30.88 -4.43 -4.47
CA ASN A 194 -29.68 -5.22 -4.19
C ASN A 194 -28.64 -5.20 -5.35
N ARG A 195 -28.56 -4.08 -6.08
CA ARG A 195 -27.56 -3.84 -7.13
C ARG A 195 -26.44 -2.94 -6.63
N ALA A 196 -25.20 -3.35 -6.86
CA ALA A 196 -24.03 -2.61 -6.44
C ALA A 196 -23.72 -1.45 -7.40
N HIS A 197 -23.67 -0.24 -6.87
CA HIS A 197 -23.10 0.92 -7.54
C HIS A 197 -21.57 0.95 -7.41
N LEU A 198 -20.93 1.87 -8.15
CA LEU A 198 -19.48 2.00 -8.22
C LEU A 198 -19.01 3.14 -7.29
N PRO A 199 -18.53 2.86 -6.06
CA PRO A 199 -17.77 3.83 -5.28
C PRO A 199 -16.66 4.47 -6.12
N LEU A 200 -16.47 5.78 -6.01
CA LEU A 200 -15.48 6.51 -6.80
C LEU A 200 -14.43 7.18 -5.92
N LEU A 201 -14.86 7.85 -4.85
CA LEU A 201 -13.98 8.71 -4.06
C LEU A 201 -14.52 8.88 -2.65
N VAL A 202 -13.63 8.77 -1.68
CA VAL A 202 -13.90 9.05 -0.27
C VAL A 202 -13.27 10.40 0.07
N GLN A 203 -14.09 11.32 0.57
CA GLN A 203 -13.65 12.54 1.23
C GLN A 203 -13.57 12.27 2.74
N TYR A 204 -12.36 12.24 3.27
CA TYR A 204 -12.08 11.83 4.65
C TYR A 204 -11.27 12.91 5.39
N PRO A 205 -11.78 13.50 6.47
CA PRO A 205 -11.02 14.44 7.28
C PRO A 205 -9.98 13.69 8.13
N VAL A 206 -8.70 13.97 7.89
CA VAL A 206 -7.58 13.41 8.64
C VAL A 206 -7.37 14.25 9.89
N VAL A 207 -7.51 13.59 11.05
CA VAL A 207 -7.33 14.18 12.38
C VAL A 207 -6.23 13.39 13.08
N ARG A 208 -5.32 14.09 13.78
CA ARG A 208 -4.28 13.49 14.62
C ARG A 208 -4.23 14.24 15.93
N ASP A 209 -4.25 13.52 17.05
CA ASP A 209 -4.25 14.11 18.39
C ASP A 209 -5.34 15.20 18.54
N ASP A 210 -6.54 14.91 18.04
CA ASP A 210 -7.71 15.79 17.98
C ASP A 210 -7.52 17.09 17.15
N VAL A 211 -6.41 17.21 16.43
CA VAL A 211 -6.12 18.32 15.52
C VAL A 211 -6.44 17.92 14.08
N TYR A 212 -7.28 18.72 13.41
CA TYR A 212 -7.50 18.59 11.97
C TYR A 212 -6.21 18.89 11.19
N MET A 213 -5.80 17.93 10.36
CA MET A 213 -4.58 18.02 9.57
C MET A 213 -4.89 18.41 8.13
N GLU A 214 -5.71 17.61 7.44
CA GLU A 214 -6.07 17.79 6.04
C GLU A 214 -7.33 17.00 5.69
N THR A 215 -7.95 17.29 4.54
CA THR A 215 -9.02 16.45 3.99
C THR A 215 -8.45 15.61 2.86
N ALA A 216 -8.46 14.29 3.04
CA ALA A 216 -8.05 13.33 2.02
C ALA A 216 -9.18 13.11 1.02
N TYR A 217 -8.81 13.00 -0.26
CA TYR A 217 -9.68 12.53 -1.34
C TYR A 217 -9.06 11.26 -1.89
N TYR A 218 -9.58 10.10 -1.48
CA TYR A 218 -8.90 8.82 -1.66
C TYR A 218 -9.83 7.77 -2.27
N ILE A 219 -9.28 6.92 -3.12
CA ILE A 219 -9.99 5.81 -3.75
C ILE A 219 -9.59 4.52 -3.02
N SER A 220 -10.58 3.83 -2.45
CA SER A 220 -10.41 2.51 -1.86
C SER A 220 -10.70 1.39 -2.87
N THR A 221 -10.07 0.23 -2.70
CA THR A 221 -10.33 -0.96 -3.54
C THR A 221 -11.72 -1.52 -3.33
N HIS A 222 -12.48 -1.80 -4.38
CA HIS A 222 -13.69 -2.60 -4.27
C HIS A 222 -13.94 -3.35 -5.59
N PRO A 223 -14.78 -4.41 -5.62
CA PRO A 223 -14.88 -5.32 -6.77
C PRO A 223 -15.19 -4.65 -8.11
N GLY A 224 -15.97 -3.56 -8.10
CA GLY A 224 -16.32 -2.81 -9.32
C GLY A 224 -15.18 -1.98 -9.92
N ILE A 225 -14.08 -1.76 -9.18
CA ILE A 225 -12.91 -1.00 -9.62
C ILE A 225 -11.72 -1.90 -9.95
N VAL A 226 -11.61 -3.07 -9.34
CA VAL A 226 -10.47 -3.97 -9.53
C VAL A 226 -10.64 -4.78 -10.81
N THR A 227 -10.45 -4.14 -11.96
CA THR A 227 -10.51 -4.74 -13.29
C THR A 227 -9.11 -5.06 -13.82
N PRO A 228 -8.96 -5.99 -14.80
CA PRO A 228 -7.66 -6.27 -15.41
C PRO A 228 -6.96 -5.03 -15.97
N GLU A 229 -7.72 -4.11 -16.57
CA GLU A 229 -7.20 -2.85 -17.12
C GLU A 229 -6.63 -1.93 -16.03
N VAL A 230 -7.37 -1.77 -14.92
CA VAL A 230 -6.94 -0.97 -13.76
C VAL A 230 -5.70 -1.60 -13.11
N VAL A 231 -5.67 -2.93 -12.94
CA VAL A 231 -4.51 -3.64 -12.41
C VAL A 231 -3.28 -3.44 -13.29
N ASN A 232 -3.44 -3.51 -14.62
CA ASN A 232 -2.34 -3.28 -15.55
C ASN A 232 -1.80 -1.84 -15.49
N ALA A 233 -2.70 -0.84 -15.41
CA ALA A 233 -2.30 0.55 -15.22
C ALA A 233 -1.49 0.76 -13.93
N GLY A 234 -1.84 0.06 -12.85
CA GLY A 234 -1.10 0.07 -11.58
C GLY A 234 0.31 -0.52 -11.70
N ARG A 235 0.45 -1.65 -12.40
CA ARG A 235 1.76 -2.26 -12.70
C ARG A 235 2.66 -1.29 -13.46
N ILE A 236 2.12 -0.67 -14.51
CA ILE A 236 2.82 0.34 -15.32
C ILE A 236 3.23 1.54 -14.46
N TYR A 237 2.35 2.03 -13.58
CA TYR A 237 2.65 3.15 -12.69
C TYR A 237 3.88 2.88 -11.82
N ILE A 238 3.92 1.73 -11.12
CA ILE A 238 5.04 1.36 -10.25
C ILE A 238 6.31 1.22 -11.08
N ARG A 239 6.24 0.46 -12.18
CA ARG A 239 7.37 0.22 -13.09
C ARG A 239 8.01 1.54 -13.53
N ASN A 240 7.19 2.45 -14.06
CA ASN A 240 7.63 3.75 -14.55
C ASN A 240 8.19 4.63 -13.43
N THR A 241 7.63 4.55 -12.22
CA THR A 241 8.11 5.31 -11.06
C THR A 241 9.51 4.85 -10.64
N ILE A 242 9.73 3.54 -10.56
CA ILE A 242 11.04 2.95 -10.25
C ILE A 242 12.05 3.25 -11.38
N ASP A 243 11.64 3.12 -12.64
CA ASP A 243 12.50 3.41 -13.80
C ASP A 243 12.90 4.90 -13.86
N LEU A 244 11.96 5.81 -13.57
CA LEU A 244 12.24 7.25 -13.48
C LEU A 244 13.20 7.57 -12.33
N ALA A 245 13.02 6.94 -11.16
CA ALA A 245 13.92 7.11 -10.03
C ALA A 245 15.34 6.62 -10.37
N ARG A 246 15.46 5.44 -10.97
CA ARG A 246 16.73 4.88 -11.45
C ARG A 246 17.40 5.80 -12.47
N GLU A 247 16.65 6.32 -13.42
CA GLU A 247 17.17 7.24 -14.44
C GLU A 247 17.69 8.54 -13.82
N ASN A 248 16.97 9.08 -12.83
CA ASN A 248 17.39 10.29 -12.11
C ASN A 248 18.68 10.05 -11.30
N LEU A 249 18.89 8.84 -10.77
CA LEU A 249 20.14 8.44 -10.12
C LEU A 249 21.28 8.31 -11.14
N ARG A 250 21.01 7.67 -12.28
CA ARG A 250 22.00 7.48 -13.36
C ARG A 250 22.55 8.81 -13.87
N LYS A 251 21.69 9.81 -14.09
CA LYS A 251 22.08 11.18 -14.46
C LYS A 251 23.00 11.86 -13.45
N LYS A 252 23.02 11.40 -12.21
CA LYS A 252 23.87 11.89 -11.13
C LYS A 252 25.10 11.00 -10.88
N GLY A 253 25.37 10.06 -11.80
CA GLY A 253 26.52 9.16 -11.72
C GLY A 253 26.30 7.89 -10.88
N TYR A 254 25.07 7.62 -10.42
CA TYR A 254 24.76 6.43 -9.63
C TYR A 254 24.07 5.38 -10.48
N ASN A 255 24.81 4.32 -10.79
CA ASN A 255 24.30 3.17 -11.53
C ASN A 255 23.66 2.18 -10.56
N ILE A 256 22.37 1.91 -10.75
CA ILE A 256 21.65 0.87 -10.03
C ILE A 256 21.50 -0.33 -10.96
N SER A 257 21.85 -1.52 -10.49
CA SER A 257 21.79 -2.74 -11.27
C SER A 257 20.33 -3.09 -11.67
N PRO A 258 20.11 -3.72 -12.83
CA PRO A 258 18.79 -4.18 -13.25
C PRO A 258 18.11 -5.06 -12.20
N GLN A 259 18.87 -5.98 -11.60
CA GLN A 259 18.40 -6.91 -10.57
C GLN A 259 17.90 -6.21 -9.30
N VAL A 260 18.66 -5.24 -8.78
CA VAL A 260 18.22 -4.42 -7.62
C VAL A 260 16.96 -3.64 -7.97
N THR A 261 16.86 -3.16 -9.20
CA THR A 261 15.70 -2.40 -9.66
C THR A 261 14.44 -3.27 -9.77
N ASP A 262 14.56 -4.49 -10.29
CA ASP A 262 13.48 -5.49 -10.33
C ASP A 262 13.02 -5.86 -8.92
N MET A 263 13.95 -6.00 -7.97
CA MET A 263 13.57 -6.22 -6.58
C MET A 263 12.93 -5.00 -5.92
N ALA A 264 13.34 -3.78 -6.25
CA ALA A 264 12.72 -2.57 -5.71
C ALA A 264 11.26 -2.44 -6.15
N GLU A 265 10.97 -2.71 -7.43
CA GLU A 265 9.61 -2.79 -7.96
C GLU A 265 8.76 -3.82 -7.24
N ARG A 266 9.33 -5.00 -6.99
CA ARG A 266 8.65 -6.07 -6.24
C ARG A 266 8.35 -5.66 -4.80
N LEU A 267 9.34 -5.12 -4.09
CA LEU A 267 9.18 -4.72 -2.70
C LEU A 267 8.15 -3.60 -2.53
N ALA A 268 8.01 -2.68 -3.49
CA ALA A 268 6.93 -1.68 -3.48
C ALA A 268 5.51 -2.28 -3.45
N ILE A 269 5.36 -3.58 -3.74
CA ILE A 269 4.13 -4.35 -3.51
C ILE A 269 4.17 -5.06 -2.16
N VAL A 270 5.24 -5.80 -1.89
CA VAL A 270 5.39 -6.63 -0.68
C VAL A 270 5.14 -5.81 0.59
N GLU A 271 5.66 -4.58 0.63
CA GLU A 271 5.50 -3.64 1.75
C GLU A 271 4.03 -3.34 2.12
N HIS A 272 3.09 -3.55 1.20
CA HIS A 272 1.66 -3.24 1.39
C HIS A 272 0.76 -4.48 1.38
N VAL A 273 1.35 -5.67 1.38
CA VAL A 273 0.59 -6.92 1.49
C VAL A 273 0.18 -7.12 2.95
N ASP A 274 -1.13 -7.08 3.21
CA ASP A 274 -1.65 -7.46 4.52
C ASP A 274 -1.39 -8.95 4.80
N HIS A 275 -0.67 -9.24 5.88
CA HIS A 275 -0.24 -10.60 6.22
C HIS A 275 -1.39 -11.55 6.56
N LEU A 276 -2.52 -11.05 7.09
CA LEU A 276 -3.69 -11.89 7.37
C LEU A 276 -4.37 -12.24 6.06
N ARG A 277 -4.66 -11.24 5.22
CA ARG A 277 -5.27 -11.44 3.89
C ARG A 277 -4.43 -12.35 3.02
N PHE A 278 -3.10 -12.21 3.04
CA PHE A 278 -2.19 -13.08 2.30
C PHE A 278 -2.34 -14.57 2.68
N ARG A 279 -2.70 -14.86 3.94
CA ARG A 279 -2.91 -16.23 4.44
C ARG A 279 -4.32 -16.75 4.22
N THR A 280 -5.32 -15.87 4.26
CA THR A 280 -6.73 -16.28 4.29
C THR A 280 -7.47 -16.06 2.98
N GLU A 281 -6.94 -15.22 2.08
CA GLU A 281 -7.54 -14.92 0.79
C GLU A 281 -6.73 -15.52 -0.36
N TYR A 282 -7.37 -15.62 -1.52
CA TYR A 282 -6.66 -15.94 -2.76
C TYR A 282 -5.66 -14.83 -3.09
N GLN A 283 -4.36 -15.15 -3.04
CA GLN A 283 -3.26 -14.18 -3.07
C GLN A 283 -3.32 -13.19 -4.25
N PRO A 284 -3.68 -13.58 -5.49
CA PRO A 284 -3.86 -12.63 -6.58
C PRO A 284 -4.85 -11.49 -6.29
N ASN A 285 -5.89 -11.71 -5.49
CA ASN A 285 -6.84 -10.66 -5.13
C ASN A 285 -6.15 -9.57 -4.29
N VAL A 286 -5.26 -9.96 -3.38
CA VAL A 286 -4.50 -9.02 -2.55
C VAL A 286 -3.54 -8.18 -3.40
N TYR A 287 -2.86 -8.81 -4.37
CA TYR A 287 -1.98 -8.08 -5.29
C TYR A 287 -2.75 -7.14 -6.22
N ASN A 288 -3.88 -7.59 -6.76
CA ASN A 288 -4.73 -6.79 -7.64
C ASN A 288 -5.31 -5.56 -6.93
N ASP A 289 -5.69 -5.68 -5.66
CA ASP A 289 -6.08 -4.55 -4.81
C ASP A 289 -4.95 -3.51 -4.75
N ILE A 290 -3.72 -3.93 -4.45
CA ILE A 290 -2.57 -3.02 -4.35
C ILE A 290 -2.31 -2.31 -5.69
N PHE A 291 -2.31 -3.03 -6.80
CA PHE A 291 -2.14 -2.43 -8.13
C PHE A 291 -3.25 -1.44 -8.45
N ALA A 292 -4.51 -1.75 -8.12
CA ALA A 292 -5.62 -0.84 -8.34
C ALA A 292 -5.47 0.46 -7.52
N LEU A 293 -4.96 0.38 -6.29
CA LEU A 293 -4.66 1.58 -5.51
C LEU A 293 -3.62 2.46 -6.21
N TYR A 294 -2.52 1.88 -6.69
CA TYR A 294 -1.50 2.62 -7.44
C TYR A 294 -2.04 3.27 -8.71
N ALA A 295 -2.91 2.57 -9.45
CA ALA A 295 -3.50 3.09 -10.69
C ALA A 295 -4.39 4.33 -10.47
N LEU A 296 -5.13 4.35 -9.37
CA LEU A 296 -6.21 5.32 -9.16
C LEU A 296 -5.80 6.48 -8.26
N ASN A 297 -4.97 6.20 -7.26
CA ASN A 297 -4.45 7.22 -6.35
C ASN A 297 -3.09 7.77 -6.81
N GLU A 298 -2.34 7.06 -7.66
CA GLU A 298 -1.04 7.46 -8.20
C GLU A 298 -0.12 7.96 -7.09
N GLY A 299 0.42 9.18 -7.18
CA GLY A 299 1.34 9.75 -6.18
C GLY A 299 0.72 9.99 -4.80
N GLN A 300 -0.58 9.73 -4.62
CA GLN A 300 -1.26 9.76 -3.32
C GLN A 300 -1.36 8.38 -2.68
N THR A 301 -1.07 7.30 -3.41
CA THR A 301 -1.14 5.92 -2.90
C THR A 301 -0.24 5.79 -1.67
N TYR A 302 -0.80 5.27 -0.57
CA TYR A 302 -0.10 5.05 0.70
C TYR A 302 0.49 6.31 1.35
N ARG A 303 0.04 7.51 0.96
CA ARG A 303 0.43 8.80 1.58
C ARG A 303 0.25 8.84 3.11
N TYR A 304 -0.68 8.05 3.61
CA TYR A 304 -1.06 7.96 5.02
C TYR A 304 -0.62 6.66 5.70
N SER A 305 0.02 5.74 4.95
CA SER A 305 0.52 4.48 5.51
C SER A 305 1.78 4.74 6.32
N VAL A 306 1.68 4.54 7.63
CA VAL A 306 2.80 4.65 8.57
C VAL A 306 2.82 3.42 9.48
N SER A 307 3.94 2.70 9.54
CA SER A 307 4.10 1.58 10.47
C SER A 307 4.39 2.04 11.90
N SER A 308 4.33 1.13 12.86
CA SER A 308 4.73 1.41 14.26
C SER A 308 6.19 1.86 14.40
N ALA A 309 7.07 1.45 13.48
CA ALA A 309 8.45 1.89 13.41
C ALA A 309 8.64 3.24 12.68
N GLY A 310 7.54 3.86 12.23
CA GLY A 310 7.55 5.09 11.45
C GLY A 310 7.89 4.90 9.97
N ALA A 311 7.90 3.67 9.46
CA ALA A 311 8.06 3.41 8.03
C ALA A 311 6.93 4.06 7.25
N GLY A 312 7.22 4.76 6.15
CA GLY A 312 6.22 5.58 5.47
C GLY A 312 6.13 5.38 3.95
N GLY A 313 4.94 5.62 3.40
CA GLY A 313 4.73 5.79 1.97
C GLY A 313 4.89 4.51 1.12
N MET A 314 5.17 4.70 -0.18
CA MET A 314 5.28 3.64 -1.19
C MET A 314 6.24 2.53 -0.81
N VAL A 315 7.39 2.88 -0.21
CA VAL A 315 8.50 1.93 0.00
C VAL A 315 8.66 1.52 1.46
N GLN A 316 7.84 2.06 2.37
CA GLN A 316 7.90 1.76 3.82
C GLN A 316 9.34 1.84 4.39
N MET A 317 10.12 2.83 3.96
CA MET A 317 11.44 3.08 4.55
C MET A 317 11.29 3.80 5.90
N ILE A 318 12.06 3.39 6.90
CA ILE A 318 12.08 4.04 8.24
C ILE A 318 12.93 5.33 8.25
N PRO A 319 12.65 6.28 9.18
CA PRO A 319 13.34 7.57 9.21
C PRO A 319 14.87 7.49 9.36
N SER A 320 15.37 6.52 10.14
CA SER A 320 16.80 6.34 10.37
C SER A 320 17.54 5.89 9.10
N THR A 321 16.97 4.94 8.36
CA THR A 321 17.51 4.50 7.07
C THR A 321 17.48 5.63 6.04
N TYR A 322 16.39 6.39 5.95
CA TYR A 322 16.32 7.53 5.05
C TYR A 322 17.39 8.58 5.36
N ARG A 323 17.60 8.90 6.65
CA ARG A 323 18.66 9.82 7.08
C ARG A 323 20.05 9.30 6.71
N LEU A 324 20.32 8.01 6.91
CA LEU A 324 21.59 7.38 6.52
C LEU A 324 21.84 7.53 5.02
N ILE A 325 20.85 7.23 4.19
CA ILE A 325 20.96 7.36 2.73
C ILE A 325 21.15 8.80 2.31
N ARG A 326 20.42 9.75 2.92
CA ARG A 326 20.63 11.18 2.67
C ARG A 326 22.03 11.66 3.02
N ALA A 327 22.59 11.19 4.13
CA ALA A 327 23.94 11.57 4.54
C ALA A 327 25.00 10.99 3.59
N ARG A 328 24.87 9.70 3.21
CA ARG A 328 25.82 9.03 2.33
C ARG A 328 25.76 9.53 0.88
N TYR A 329 24.56 9.85 0.38
CA TYR A 329 24.30 10.25 -1.00
C TYR A 329 23.79 11.70 -1.07
N TYR A 330 24.47 12.61 -0.38
CA TYR A 330 24.02 14.00 -0.19
C TYR A 330 23.86 14.78 -1.50
N ASN A 331 24.69 14.50 -2.50
CA ASN A 331 24.65 15.09 -3.84
C ASN A 331 23.41 14.69 -4.67
N ILE A 332 22.66 13.67 -4.24
CA ILE A 332 21.40 13.30 -4.89
C ILE A 332 20.31 14.35 -4.65
N GLY A 333 20.38 15.12 -3.56
CA GLY A 333 19.33 16.11 -3.26
C GLY A 333 17.99 15.47 -2.92
N LEU A 334 18.01 14.35 -2.20
CA LEU A 334 16.81 13.75 -1.60
C LEU A 334 16.14 14.75 -0.63
N MET A 335 14.80 14.77 -0.62
CA MET A 335 14.00 15.71 0.17
C MET A 335 14.40 15.72 1.66
N PRO A 336 14.53 16.91 2.28
CA PRO A 336 15.02 17.00 3.65
C PRO A 336 14.04 16.45 4.68
N ASP A 337 12.75 16.74 4.48
CA ASP A 337 11.68 16.23 5.30
C ASP A 337 11.37 14.78 4.94
N PHE A 338 11.40 13.90 5.93
CA PHE A 338 11.17 12.47 5.74
C PHE A 338 9.74 12.18 5.27
N VAL A 339 8.75 12.85 5.86
CA VAL A 339 7.33 12.59 5.58
C VAL A 339 7.00 12.96 4.14
N GLU A 340 7.35 14.18 3.71
CA GLU A 340 7.19 14.63 2.34
C GLU A 340 8.06 13.81 1.37
N GLY A 341 9.26 13.42 1.79
CA GLY A 341 10.14 12.54 1.03
C GLY A 341 9.53 11.16 0.74
N MET A 342 8.91 10.52 1.73
CA MET A 342 8.26 9.21 1.56
C MET A 342 6.91 9.31 0.84
N ARG A 343 6.26 10.47 0.89
CA ARG A 343 5.03 10.76 0.13
C ARG A 343 5.31 11.03 -1.35
N ASN A 344 6.50 11.54 -1.69
CA ASN A 344 6.93 11.66 -3.07
C ASN A 344 7.50 10.31 -3.56
N HIS A 345 6.73 9.58 -4.36
CA HIS A 345 7.08 8.23 -4.80
C HIS A 345 8.42 8.14 -5.54
N VAL A 346 8.76 9.13 -6.38
CA VAL A 346 10.05 9.14 -7.10
C VAL A 346 11.20 9.33 -6.12
N ASN A 347 11.09 10.28 -5.19
CA ASN A 347 12.11 10.47 -4.14
C ASN A 347 12.25 9.24 -3.24
N ALA A 348 11.14 8.64 -2.82
CA ALA A 348 11.11 7.42 -2.02
C ALA A 348 11.78 6.26 -2.76
N ALA A 349 11.47 6.07 -4.05
CA ALA A 349 12.10 5.08 -4.91
C ALA A 349 13.59 5.33 -5.10
N GLN A 350 14.04 6.58 -5.25
CA GLN A 350 15.47 6.89 -5.31
C GLN A 350 16.20 6.48 -4.04
N ALA A 351 15.62 6.77 -2.87
CA ALA A 351 16.21 6.36 -1.60
C ALA A 351 16.23 4.84 -1.43
N MET A 352 15.15 4.15 -1.81
CA MET A 352 15.06 2.69 -1.81
C MET A 352 16.13 2.06 -2.71
N LEU A 353 16.27 2.52 -3.95
CA LEU A 353 17.25 1.99 -4.90
C LEU A 353 18.69 2.17 -4.40
N LEU A 354 19.02 3.34 -3.84
CA LEU A 354 20.34 3.58 -3.24
C LEU A 354 20.60 2.66 -2.06
N TYR A 355 19.63 2.51 -1.15
CA TYR A 355 19.76 1.61 0.00
C TYR A 355 19.94 0.16 -0.43
N MET A 356 19.12 -0.29 -1.39
CA MET A 356 19.17 -1.67 -1.86
C MET A 356 20.45 -1.96 -2.63
N GLN A 357 20.93 -1.06 -3.49
CA GLN A 357 22.19 -1.24 -4.21
C GLN A 357 23.35 -1.31 -3.22
N MET A 358 23.45 -0.35 -2.30
CA MET A 358 24.46 -0.35 -1.24
C MET A 358 24.46 -1.63 -0.42
N THR A 359 23.26 -2.05 0.00
CA THR A 359 23.08 -3.27 0.81
C THR A 359 23.47 -4.52 0.02
N TRP A 360 23.10 -4.58 -1.26
CA TRP A 360 23.42 -5.68 -2.13
C TRP A 360 24.93 -5.78 -2.36
N ASP A 361 25.59 -4.66 -2.66
CA ASP A 361 27.04 -4.57 -2.83
C ASP A 361 27.77 -5.04 -1.56
N ASP A 362 27.33 -4.60 -0.37
CA ASP A 362 27.90 -5.06 0.90
C ASP A 362 27.68 -6.57 1.11
N LEU A 363 26.48 -7.09 0.82
CA LEU A 363 26.15 -8.50 1.02
C LEU A 363 26.99 -9.44 0.15
N ILE A 364 27.20 -9.12 -1.12
CA ILE A 364 27.95 -9.98 -2.05
C ILE A 364 29.47 -9.95 -1.82
N THR A 365 29.97 -9.04 -1.01
CA THR A 365 31.38 -9.08 -0.55
C THR A 365 31.60 -10.03 0.63
N ASN A 366 30.53 -10.56 1.22
CA ASN A 366 30.62 -11.49 2.34
C ASN A 366 30.76 -12.93 1.84
N ASP A 367 31.89 -13.58 2.11
CA ASP A 367 32.17 -14.97 1.67
C ASP A 367 31.08 -15.97 2.02
N THR A 368 30.45 -15.84 3.20
CA THR A 368 29.36 -16.74 3.61
C THR A 368 28.12 -16.55 2.74
N VAL A 369 27.81 -15.31 2.38
CA VAL A 369 26.67 -14.99 1.51
C VAL A 369 26.97 -15.44 0.08
N SER A 370 28.14 -15.12 -0.45
CA SER A 370 28.56 -15.50 -1.80
C SER A 370 28.58 -17.02 -1.99
N ALA A 371 29.20 -17.75 -1.05
CA ALA A 371 29.16 -19.22 -1.05
C ALA A 371 27.73 -19.77 -0.93
N ALA A 372 26.84 -19.12 -0.17
CA ALA A 372 25.46 -19.58 -0.08
C ALA A 372 24.67 -19.37 -1.38
N ILE A 373 24.99 -18.34 -2.17
CA ILE A 373 24.42 -18.14 -3.50
C ILE A 373 24.95 -19.21 -4.46
N GLU A 374 26.28 -19.40 -4.51
CA GLU A 374 26.93 -20.39 -5.39
C GLU A 374 26.45 -21.82 -5.14
N ASN A 375 26.26 -22.18 -3.86
CA ASN A 375 25.77 -23.50 -3.45
C ASN A 375 24.23 -23.63 -3.47
N GLY A 376 23.49 -22.61 -3.93
CA GLY A 376 22.02 -22.64 -4.00
C GLY A 376 21.31 -22.68 -2.64
N ILE A 377 22.00 -22.33 -1.55
CA ILE A 377 21.43 -22.25 -0.18
C ILE A 377 20.47 -21.06 -0.07
N ALA A 378 20.82 -19.94 -0.72
CA ALA A 378 20.04 -18.72 -0.75
C ALA A 378 20.04 -18.11 -2.15
N THR A 379 18.91 -17.53 -2.56
CA THR A 379 18.84 -16.77 -3.82
C THR A 379 19.10 -15.29 -3.57
N PRO A 380 19.60 -14.54 -4.58
CA PRO A 380 19.72 -13.09 -4.49
C PRO A 380 18.42 -12.38 -4.08
N ALA A 381 17.28 -12.82 -4.61
CA ALA A 381 15.97 -12.23 -4.31
C ALA A 381 15.60 -12.39 -2.82
N GLU A 382 15.86 -13.56 -2.24
CA GLU A 382 15.62 -13.79 -0.80
C GLU A 382 16.54 -12.94 0.07
N LEU A 383 17.82 -12.81 -0.30
CA LEU A 383 18.78 -12.03 0.45
C LEU A 383 18.47 -10.53 0.40
N MET A 384 18.14 -10.00 -0.79
CA MET A 384 17.72 -8.59 -0.92
C MET A 384 16.44 -8.32 -0.15
N SER A 385 15.43 -9.19 -0.24
CA SER A 385 14.19 -8.98 0.50
C SER A 385 14.37 -9.13 2.01
N ALA A 386 15.09 -10.15 2.47
CA ALA A 386 15.35 -10.32 3.89
C ALA A 386 16.21 -9.18 4.43
N GLY A 387 17.18 -8.70 3.65
CA GLY A 387 18.04 -7.57 4.00
C GLY A 387 17.30 -6.23 4.00
N TYR A 388 16.25 -6.09 3.18
CA TYR A 388 15.41 -4.88 3.20
C TYR A 388 14.50 -4.84 4.42
N ASN A 389 13.77 -5.93 4.68
CA ASN A 389 12.80 -6.01 5.79
C ASN A 389 13.48 -6.17 7.16
N SER A 390 14.67 -6.75 7.21
CA SER A 390 15.42 -6.96 8.45
C SER A 390 16.78 -6.25 8.42
N ASN A 391 17.70 -6.62 9.30
CA ASN A 391 19.05 -6.07 9.30
C ASN A 391 19.95 -6.91 8.38
N PRO A 392 20.44 -6.37 7.24
CA PRO A 392 21.26 -7.14 6.29
C PRO A 392 22.56 -7.66 6.91
N ALA A 393 23.14 -6.94 7.87
CA ALA A 393 24.36 -7.37 8.57
C ALA A 393 24.18 -8.66 9.38
N ARG A 394 22.94 -9.09 9.66
CA ARG A 394 22.66 -10.34 10.38
C ARG A 394 22.54 -11.57 9.46
N LEU A 395 22.38 -11.37 8.14
CA LEU A 395 22.08 -12.45 7.20
C LEU A 395 23.18 -13.50 7.13
N SER A 396 24.45 -13.09 7.03
CA SER A 396 25.59 -14.00 7.03
C SER A 396 25.63 -14.87 8.29
N GLY A 397 25.29 -14.30 9.45
CA GLY A 397 25.19 -15.03 10.71
C GLY A 397 24.07 -16.09 10.70
N TYR A 398 22.90 -15.79 10.14
CA TYR A 398 21.83 -16.77 9.99
C TYR A 398 22.22 -17.90 9.04
N ILE A 399 22.85 -17.56 7.91
CA ILE A 399 23.31 -18.53 6.90
C ILE A 399 24.37 -19.45 7.51
N LYS A 400 25.39 -18.89 8.16
CA LYS A 400 26.47 -19.65 8.81
C LYS A 400 25.95 -20.66 9.82
N ARG A 401 24.92 -20.30 10.61
CA ARG A 401 24.35 -21.19 11.64
C ARG A 401 23.35 -22.19 11.08
N GLY A 402 22.57 -21.79 10.08
CA GLY A 402 21.42 -22.57 9.60
C GLY A 402 21.67 -23.37 8.33
N GLY A 403 22.72 -23.06 7.55
CA GLY A 403 22.91 -23.62 6.21
C GLY A 403 21.64 -23.46 5.37
N ALA A 404 21.18 -24.54 4.73
CA ALA A 404 19.91 -24.57 3.99
C ALA A 404 18.68 -24.14 4.84
N GLY A 405 18.72 -24.35 6.15
CA GLY A 405 17.67 -24.00 7.11
C GLY A 405 17.71 -22.57 7.64
N TRP A 406 18.59 -21.68 7.13
CA TRP A 406 18.77 -20.31 7.64
C TRP A 406 17.48 -19.49 7.70
N ARG A 407 16.54 -19.74 6.78
CA ARG A 407 15.22 -19.10 6.74
C ARG A 407 14.41 -19.32 8.03
N ASN A 408 14.68 -20.38 8.79
CA ASN A 408 14.01 -20.62 10.07
C ASN A 408 14.56 -19.76 11.22
N LEU A 409 15.74 -19.16 11.03
CA LEU A 409 16.43 -18.38 12.05
C LEU A 409 16.16 -16.86 11.93
N ILE A 410 15.59 -16.41 10.81
CA ILE A 410 15.24 -15.00 10.62
C ILE A 410 13.94 -14.63 11.35
N PRO A 411 13.68 -13.35 11.61
CA PRO A 411 12.45 -12.91 12.26
C PRO A 411 11.19 -13.45 11.58
N ARG A 412 10.13 -13.68 12.37
CA ARG A 412 8.86 -14.23 11.88
C ARG A 412 8.26 -13.40 10.75
N GLU A 413 8.32 -12.08 10.87
CA GLU A 413 7.84 -11.16 9.84
C GLU A 413 8.64 -11.31 8.53
N THR A 414 9.96 -11.35 8.61
CA THR A 414 10.83 -11.54 7.44
C THR A 414 10.60 -12.88 6.75
N ARG A 415 10.24 -13.94 7.49
CA ARG A 415 9.81 -15.22 6.88
C ARG A 415 8.56 -15.06 6.03
N ILE A 416 7.59 -14.24 6.46
CA ILE A 416 6.38 -13.96 5.68
C ILE A 416 6.75 -13.17 4.41
N TYR A 417 7.67 -12.20 4.50
CA TYR A 417 8.20 -11.50 3.31
C TYR A 417 8.73 -12.46 2.25
N LEU A 418 9.51 -13.46 2.67
CA LEU A 418 10.03 -14.48 1.75
C LEU A 418 8.93 -15.34 1.13
N GLN A 419 7.81 -15.57 1.83
CA GLN A 419 6.64 -16.28 1.32
C GLN A 419 5.77 -15.44 0.37
N ILE A 420 5.76 -14.11 0.54
CA ILE A 420 5.06 -13.14 -0.33
C ILE A 420 5.85 -12.91 -1.62
N ASN A 421 7.17 -12.73 -1.53
CA ASN A 421 8.07 -13.15 -2.62
C ASN A 421 7.86 -14.66 -2.88
N ALA A 422 8.47 -15.41 -3.78
CA ALA A 422 8.00 -16.77 -4.11
C ALA A 422 6.52 -16.85 -4.62
N SER A 423 5.49 -16.48 -3.84
CA SER A 423 4.11 -16.30 -4.31
C SER A 423 4.03 -15.30 -5.46
N MET A 424 4.65 -14.12 -5.33
CA MET A 424 4.68 -13.15 -6.42
C MET A 424 5.37 -13.69 -7.69
N ASP A 425 6.34 -14.60 -7.59
CA ASP A 425 6.96 -15.20 -8.79
C ASP A 425 5.96 -16.04 -9.58
N LYS A 426 4.95 -16.60 -8.90
CA LYS A 426 3.88 -17.41 -9.51
C LYS A 426 2.77 -16.55 -10.12
N PHE A 427 2.38 -15.48 -9.44
CA PHE A 427 1.15 -14.74 -9.77
C PHE A 427 1.37 -13.35 -10.36
N VAL A 428 2.58 -12.81 -10.23
CA VAL A 428 2.93 -11.44 -10.62
C VAL A 428 4.25 -11.50 -11.39
N PRO A 429 4.30 -12.18 -12.57
CA PRO A 429 5.53 -12.25 -13.34
C PRO A 429 5.97 -10.84 -13.75
N VAL A 430 7.22 -10.50 -13.45
CA VAL A 430 7.86 -9.25 -13.85
C VAL A 430 8.88 -9.58 -14.93
N SER A 431 8.79 -8.91 -16.07
CA SER A 431 9.82 -9.03 -17.11
C SER A 431 11.13 -8.43 -16.61
N PRO A 432 12.22 -9.21 -16.53
CA PRO A 432 13.49 -8.72 -16.03
C PRO A 432 14.01 -7.52 -16.84
N ARG A 433 14.63 -6.56 -16.17
CA ARG A 433 15.34 -5.45 -16.84
C ARG A 433 16.60 -5.98 -17.49
N THR A 434 16.83 -5.62 -18.76
CA THR A 434 18.02 -6.03 -19.52
C THR A 434 19.16 -5.01 -19.47
N LYS A 435 18.90 -3.76 -19.07
CA LYS A 435 19.86 -2.65 -19.00
C LYS A 435 19.65 -1.85 -17.74
#